data_AF-A0A920RSP0-F1
#
_entry.id   AF-A0A920RSP0-F1
#
_cell.length_a   1.000
_cell.length_b   1.000
_cell.length_c   1.000
_cell.angle_alpha   90.00
_cell.angle_beta   90.00
_cell.angle_gamma   90.00
#
_symmetry.space_group_name_H-M   'P 1'
#
loop_
_entity.id
_entity.type
_entity.pdbx_description
1 polymer ?
#
loop_
_entity_poly.entity_id
_entity_poly.type
_entity_poly.pdbx_seq_one_letter_code
_entity_poly.pdbx_strand_id
1 'polypeptide(L)'
;MGTWFQSESGPLPKAKQFSQAFLWRSSDDGKSWRRTTVRCADTAPNPTCWPCPLGRLLAAVRYQRHKLPGDPDLLASPHLLRSDKPPFTKSRQVGKGLVVRNTAILHSDDGGKTWSEPRLVTGFDEQTACLVRLPDNTILLVLGHKTDGSGQRFMASFDEGRSWSRTVYQLGQNCQYASTVLLTGNRLVSVSHRIIDGVGIFHARQWSAPKKTAFSDGGFWTPRPAEPLGIARSR
;
A
#
# COMPACT_ATOMS: atom_id res chain seq x y z
N MET A 1 11.35 7.60 2.58
CA MET A 1 11.60 6.85 1.34
C MET A 1 11.19 7.73 0.16
N GLY A 2 12.10 8.06 -0.76
CA GLY A 2 11.81 8.91 -1.93
C GLY A 2 11.77 8.10 -3.23
N THR A 3 10.95 8.52 -4.18
CA THR A 3 10.85 7.93 -5.54
C THR A 3 10.98 9.04 -6.59
N TRP A 4 12.18 9.49 -6.90
CA TRP A 4 12.37 10.46 -8.00
C TRP A 4 13.72 10.25 -8.68
N PHE A 5 13.69 9.81 -9.94
CA PHE A 5 14.72 10.04 -10.93
C PHE A 5 14.00 10.61 -12.16
N GLN A 6 14.27 11.88 -12.49
CA GLN A 6 13.78 12.48 -13.72
C GLN A 6 14.77 12.11 -14.84
N SER A 7 14.27 11.63 -15.97
CA SER A 7 15.09 11.30 -17.15
C SER A 7 15.63 12.58 -17.79
N GLU A 8 16.91 12.59 -18.17
CA GLU A 8 17.59 13.72 -18.81
C GLU A 8 17.01 14.10 -20.19
N SER A 9 16.26 13.19 -20.83
CA SER A 9 15.72 13.35 -22.19
C SER A 9 14.18 13.49 -22.25
N GLY A 10 13.55 13.90 -21.15
CA GLY A 10 12.10 14.00 -21.03
C GLY A 10 11.44 12.74 -20.46
N PRO A 11 10.10 12.69 -20.32
CA PRO A 11 9.42 11.58 -19.67
C PRO A 11 9.55 10.30 -20.51
N LEU A 12 10.05 9.22 -19.90
CA LEU A 12 10.07 7.90 -20.51
C LEU A 12 8.65 7.51 -20.99
N PRO A 13 8.50 6.75 -22.09
CA PRO A 13 7.22 6.15 -22.45
C PRO A 13 6.59 5.44 -21.24
N LYS A 14 5.28 5.57 -21.01
CA LYS A 14 4.61 5.00 -19.80
C LYS A 14 4.90 3.52 -19.58
N ALA A 15 5.02 2.73 -20.65
CA ALA A 15 5.36 1.31 -20.59
C ALA A 15 6.79 1.04 -20.08
N LYS A 16 7.68 2.03 -20.13
CA LYS A 16 9.05 2.00 -19.62
C LYS A 16 9.20 2.69 -18.25
N GLN A 17 8.14 3.32 -17.74
CA GLN A 17 8.17 3.95 -16.42
C GLN A 17 7.99 2.90 -15.34
N PHE A 18 8.92 2.87 -14.39
CA PHE A 18 8.82 2.07 -13.18
C PHE A 18 9.21 2.92 -11.97
N SER A 19 8.87 2.43 -10.79
CA SER A 19 9.23 3.05 -9.52
C SER A 19 9.98 2.03 -8.69
N GLN A 20 10.93 2.50 -7.87
CA GLN A 20 11.70 1.63 -6.98
C GLN A 20 11.69 2.25 -5.60
N ALA A 21 11.39 1.43 -4.59
CA ALA A 21 11.52 1.82 -3.21
C ALA A 21 12.92 1.46 -2.70
N PHE A 22 13.57 2.41 -2.02
CA PHE A 22 14.86 2.20 -1.34
C PHE A 22 14.73 2.59 0.13
N LEU A 23 15.47 1.87 0.98
CA LEU A 23 15.61 2.23 2.37
C LEU A 23 16.71 3.29 2.52
N TRP A 24 16.42 4.31 3.32
CA TRP A 24 17.36 5.34 3.72
C TRP A 24 17.46 5.33 5.24
N ARG A 25 18.67 5.50 5.77
CA ARG A 25 18.94 5.52 7.21
C ARG A 25 19.80 6.70 7.58
N SER A 26 19.51 7.27 8.73
CA SER A 26 20.36 8.20 9.45
C SER A 26 20.75 7.56 10.79
N SER A 27 21.96 7.86 11.25
CA SER A 27 22.46 7.49 12.59
C SER A 27 22.83 8.73 13.42
N ASP A 28 22.41 9.91 12.96
CA ASP A 28 22.80 11.22 13.46
C ASP A 28 21.61 12.20 13.50
N ASP A 29 20.44 11.67 13.88
CA ASP A 29 19.18 12.41 14.00
C ASP A 29 18.78 13.19 12.74
N GLY A 30 19.02 12.58 11.58
CA GLY A 30 18.62 13.10 10.27
C GLY A 30 19.61 14.09 9.64
N LYS A 31 20.76 14.35 10.26
CA LYS A 31 21.79 15.24 9.70
C LYS A 31 22.41 14.68 8.42
N SER A 32 22.64 13.37 8.36
CA SER A 32 23.10 12.67 7.17
C SER A 32 22.29 11.41 6.90
N TRP A 33 22.26 11.02 5.63
CA TRP A 33 21.46 9.88 5.17
C TRP A 33 22.27 8.97 4.25
N ARG A 34 22.16 7.66 4.48
CA ARG A 34 22.74 6.62 3.63
C ARG A 34 21.64 5.77 3.04
N ARG A 35 21.65 5.62 1.71
CA ARG A 35 20.75 4.73 0.96
C ARG A 35 21.30 3.32 0.96
N THR A 36 20.44 2.31 1.11
CA THR A 36 20.82 0.91 0.86
C THR A 36 21.10 0.66 -0.62
N THR A 37 22.00 -0.27 -0.93
CA THR A 37 22.22 -0.73 -2.31
C THR A 37 21.10 -1.65 -2.79
N VAL A 38 20.51 -2.41 -1.87
CA VAL A 38 19.39 -3.30 -2.14
C VAL A 38 18.08 -2.50 -2.19
N ARG A 39 17.29 -2.79 -3.24
CA ARG A 39 15.94 -2.26 -3.46
C ARG A 39 14.96 -3.00 -2.55
N CYS A 40 14.00 -2.27 -1.98
CA CYS A 40 12.93 -2.88 -1.19
C CYS A 40 11.91 -3.57 -2.10
N ALA A 41 11.46 -2.89 -3.15
CA ALA A 41 10.52 -3.40 -4.14
C ALA A 41 10.50 -2.53 -5.39
N ASP A 42 10.20 -3.17 -6.52
CA ASP A 42 9.85 -2.50 -7.77
C ASP A 42 8.35 -2.21 -7.83
N THR A 43 7.96 -1.21 -8.62
CA THR A 43 6.56 -0.78 -8.84
C THR A 43 5.83 -0.37 -7.56
N ALA A 44 6.59 0.11 -6.57
CA ALA A 44 6.17 0.33 -5.19
C ALA A 44 6.31 1.79 -4.73
N PRO A 45 5.58 2.76 -5.32
CA PRO A 45 5.56 4.12 -4.82
C PRO A 45 4.87 4.25 -3.46
N ASN A 46 5.00 5.44 -2.87
CA ASN A 46 4.39 5.81 -1.58
C ASN A 46 4.62 4.79 -0.46
N PRO A 47 5.87 4.37 -0.21
CA PRO A 47 6.11 3.36 0.80
C PRO A 47 6.16 3.98 2.21
N THR A 48 5.68 3.25 3.20
CA THR A 48 5.87 3.50 4.64
C THR A 48 6.63 2.33 5.24
N CYS A 49 7.47 2.55 6.24
CA CYS A 49 8.19 1.49 6.93
C CYS A 49 8.13 1.65 8.44
N TRP A 50 8.10 0.53 9.15
CA TRP A 50 8.01 0.49 10.60
C TRP A 50 8.89 -0.63 11.18
N PRO A 51 9.68 -0.35 12.23
CA PRO A 51 10.40 -1.41 12.95
C PRO A 51 9.45 -2.20 13.88
N CYS A 52 9.55 -3.52 13.82
CA CYS A 52 8.83 -4.45 14.69
C CYS A 52 9.73 -4.89 15.87
N PRO A 53 9.15 -5.31 17.01
CA PRO A 53 9.91 -5.66 18.21
C PRO A 53 11.01 -6.72 18.02
N LEU A 54 10.81 -7.69 17.12
CA LEU A 54 11.78 -8.76 16.87
C LEU A 54 12.88 -8.39 15.85
N GLY A 55 13.13 -7.10 15.61
CA GLY A 55 14.14 -6.64 14.65
C GLY A 55 13.69 -6.70 13.18
N ARG A 56 12.51 -7.26 12.91
CA ARG A 56 11.85 -7.20 11.60
C ARG A 56 11.53 -5.75 11.22
N LEU A 57 11.74 -5.40 9.96
CA LEU A 57 11.18 -4.20 9.35
C LEU A 57 9.95 -4.59 8.54
N LEU A 58 8.84 -3.89 8.74
CA LEU A 58 7.62 -4.04 7.95
C LEU A 58 7.43 -2.80 7.09
N ALA A 59 7.11 -2.97 5.83
CA ALA A 59 6.81 -1.87 4.92
C ALA A 59 5.47 -2.09 4.22
N ALA A 60 4.68 -1.02 4.11
CA ALA A 60 3.48 -0.96 3.29
C ALA A 60 3.74 -0.08 2.09
N VAL A 61 3.42 -0.56 0.90
CA VAL A 61 3.66 0.14 -0.36
C VAL A 61 2.39 0.16 -1.20
N ARG A 62 2.20 1.20 -2.00
CA ARG A 62 1.23 1.13 -3.10
C ARG A 62 1.87 0.30 -4.20
N TYR A 63 1.46 -0.94 -4.37
CA TYR A 63 1.93 -1.78 -5.47
C TYR A 63 1.11 -1.47 -6.72
N GLN A 64 1.76 -0.91 -7.76
CA GLN A 64 1.07 -0.49 -8.96
C GLN A 64 1.91 -0.64 -10.24
N ARG A 65 1.33 -1.30 -11.25
CA ARG A 65 1.95 -1.37 -12.57
C ARG A 65 0.93 -1.46 -13.70
N HIS A 66 1.41 -1.10 -14.88
CA HIS A 66 0.73 -1.35 -16.15
C HIS A 66 0.81 -2.83 -16.54
N LYS A 67 -0.01 -3.25 -17.51
CA LYS A 67 0.14 -4.55 -18.14
C LYS A 67 1.48 -4.64 -18.87
N LEU A 68 2.21 -5.72 -18.67
CA LEU A 68 3.54 -5.98 -19.25
C LEU A 68 3.45 -7.03 -20.38
N PRO A 69 4.44 -7.08 -21.28
CA PRO A 69 4.61 -8.22 -22.17
C PRO A 69 4.74 -9.52 -21.35
N GLY A 70 3.97 -10.56 -21.71
CA GLY A 70 3.95 -11.84 -21.00
C GLY A 70 2.89 -11.97 -19.90
N ASP A 71 2.23 -10.88 -19.50
CA ASP A 71 1.03 -10.99 -18.66
C ASP A 71 -0.10 -11.72 -19.41
N PRO A 72 -0.99 -12.46 -18.71
CA PRO A 72 -2.12 -13.14 -19.34
C PRO A 72 -3.00 -12.22 -20.19
N ASP A 73 -3.52 -12.72 -21.31
CA ASP A 73 -4.37 -11.95 -22.23
C ASP A 73 -5.62 -11.37 -21.55
N LEU A 74 -6.21 -12.14 -20.64
CA LEU A 74 -7.38 -11.74 -19.88
C LEU A 74 -7.09 -10.72 -18.77
N LEU A 75 -5.82 -10.50 -18.39
CA LEU A 75 -5.47 -9.46 -17.44
C LEU A 75 -5.77 -8.09 -18.05
N ALA A 76 -6.66 -7.33 -17.41
CA ALA A 76 -7.18 -6.08 -17.93
C ALA A 76 -7.22 -5.01 -16.86
N SER A 77 -7.11 -3.74 -17.25
CA SER A 77 -7.24 -2.61 -16.33
C SER A 77 -8.71 -2.37 -15.95
N PRO A 78 -9.09 -2.49 -14.66
CA PRO A 78 -10.47 -2.27 -14.23
C PRO A 78 -11.00 -0.87 -14.53
N HIS A 79 -10.14 0.14 -14.50
CA HIS A 79 -10.51 1.51 -14.85
C HIS A 79 -10.91 1.64 -16.32
N LEU A 80 -10.15 1.02 -17.22
CA LEU A 80 -10.41 1.11 -18.65
C LEU A 80 -11.67 0.32 -19.02
N LEU A 81 -11.92 -0.82 -18.36
CA LEU A 81 -13.14 -1.63 -18.54
C LEU A 81 -14.44 -0.82 -18.34
N ARG A 82 -14.42 0.27 -17.56
CA ARG A 82 -15.61 1.14 -17.39
C ARG A 82 -16.03 1.86 -18.67
N SER A 83 -15.10 2.05 -19.60
CA SER A 83 -15.30 2.82 -20.84
C SER A 83 -15.05 2.00 -22.11
N ASP A 84 -14.31 0.91 -21.98
CA ASP A 84 -13.97 0.00 -23.07
C ASP A 84 -15.18 -0.88 -23.39
N LYS A 85 -15.47 -1.08 -24.67
CA LYS A 85 -16.62 -1.87 -25.14
C LYS A 85 -16.13 -3.18 -25.75
N PRO A 86 -16.95 -4.25 -25.83
CA PRO A 86 -16.59 -5.47 -26.52
C PRO A 86 -15.98 -5.16 -27.91
N PRO A 87 -14.81 -5.74 -28.27
CA PRO A 87 -14.15 -6.89 -27.63
C PRO A 87 -13.11 -6.58 -26.52
N PHE A 88 -13.15 -5.37 -25.92
CA PHE A 88 -12.28 -4.95 -24.80
C PHE A 88 -10.76 -4.89 -25.11
N THR A 89 -10.41 -4.41 -26.30
CA THR A 89 -9.01 -4.35 -26.76
C THR A 89 -8.19 -3.30 -26.01
N LYS A 90 -8.79 -2.18 -25.64
CA LYS A 90 -8.09 -1.05 -24.99
C LYS A 90 -7.64 -1.38 -23.57
N SER A 91 -8.48 -2.05 -22.80
CA SER A 91 -8.23 -2.43 -21.40
C SER A 91 -7.21 -3.56 -21.25
N ARG A 92 -7.01 -4.35 -22.32
CA ARG A 92 -6.08 -5.49 -22.38
C ARG A 92 -4.73 -5.15 -23.03
N GLN A 93 -4.57 -3.93 -23.54
CA GLN A 93 -3.36 -3.51 -24.23
C GLN A 93 -2.18 -3.30 -23.25
N VAL A 94 -1.00 -3.79 -23.63
CA VAL A 94 0.26 -3.56 -22.89
C VAL A 94 0.51 -2.07 -22.70
N GLY A 95 0.91 -1.67 -21.49
CA GLY A 95 1.19 -0.28 -21.15
C GLY A 95 -0.04 0.63 -20.99
N LYS A 96 -1.28 0.14 -21.17
CA LYS A 96 -2.52 0.92 -21.01
C LYS A 96 -3.21 0.62 -19.69
N GLY A 97 -3.45 1.67 -18.91
CA GLY A 97 -4.15 1.56 -17.62
C GLY A 97 -3.35 0.76 -16.59
N LEU A 98 -3.79 0.78 -15.33
CA LEU A 98 -3.16 0.00 -14.27
C LEU A 98 -3.92 -1.32 -14.11
N VAL A 99 -3.19 -2.43 -14.12
CA VAL A 99 -3.74 -3.79 -13.90
C VAL A 99 -3.70 -4.19 -12.43
N VAL A 100 -2.80 -3.58 -11.67
CA VAL A 100 -2.76 -3.66 -10.21
C VAL A 100 -2.55 -2.25 -9.65
N ARG A 101 -3.23 -1.96 -8.54
CA ARG A 101 -3.10 -0.69 -7.82
C ARG A 101 -3.63 -0.90 -6.40
N ASN A 102 -2.88 -1.64 -5.61
CA ASN A 102 -3.29 -2.15 -4.32
C ASN A 102 -2.27 -1.71 -3.26
N THR A 103 -2.56 -1.97 -1.98
CA THR A 103 -1.55 -1.94 -0.94
C THR A 103 -0.91 -3.33 -0.84
N ALA A 104 0.42 -3.36 -0.84
CA ALA A 104 1.19 -4.55 -0.57
C ALA A 104 2.05 -4.37 0.69
N ILE A 105 2.31 -5.48 1.36
CA ILE A 105 3.24 -5.55 2.48
C ILE A 105 4.49 -6.32 2.06
N LEU A 106 5.64 -5.82 2.49
CA LEU A 106 6.93 -6.48 2.42
C LEU A 106 7.62 -6.35 3.77
N HIS A 107 8.49 -7.29 4.08
CA HIS A 107 9.26 -7.29 5.31
C HIS A 107 10.72 -7.64 5.06
N SER A 108 11.56 -7.25 6.01
CA SER A 108 12.96 -7.64 6.09
C SER A 108 13.25 -8.12 7.50
N ASP A 109 13.87 -9.31 7.61
CA ASP A 109 14.23 -9.92 8.89
C ASP A 109 15.72 -9.75 9.23
N ASP A 110 16.49 -9.10 8.34
CA ASP A 110 17.94 -8.91 8.46
C ASP A 110 18.36 -7.44 8.53
N GLY A 111 17.44 -6.58 8.98
CA GLY A 111 17.67 -5.15 9.09
C GLY A 111 17.86 -4.51 7.72
N GLY A 112 16.98 -4.80 6.77
CA GLY A 112 16.86 -4.12 5.47
C GLY A 112 17.92 -4.51 4.43
N LYS A 113 18.68 -5.60 4.66
CA LYS A 113 19.66 -6.09 3.70
C LYS A 113 19.00 -6.91 2.60
N THR A 114 17.96 -7.66 2.95
CA THR A 114 17.06 -8.34 2.00
C THR A 114 15.61 -8.04 2.32
N TRP A 115 14.74 -8.14 1.32
CA TRP A 115 13.31 -7.91 1.45
C TRP A 115 12.54 -9.06 0.82
N SER A 116 11.43 -9.43 1.44
CA SER A 116 10.49 -10.40 0.87
C SER A 116 9.75 -9.84 -0.34
N GLU A 117 9.18 -10.74 -1.15
CA GLU A 117 8.27 -10.37 -2.23
C GLU A 117 7.07 -9.57 -1.70
N PRO A 118 6.59 -8.54 -2.43
CA PRO A 118 5.37 -7.82 -2.08
C PRO A 118 4.18 -8.76 -2.02
N ARG A 119 3.38 -8.67 -0.95
CA ARG A 119 2.14 -9.44 -0.77
C ARG A 119 0.93 -8.53 -0.73
N LEU A 120 -0.05 -8.74 -1.60
CA LEU A 120 -1.22 -7.86 -1.68
C LEU A 120 -2.12 -8.04 -0.45
N VAL A 121 -2.41 -6.94 0.25
CA VAL A 121 -3.24 -6.94 1.46
C VAL A 121 -4.62 -6.34 1.22
N THR A 122 -4.81 -5.62 0.12
CA THR A 122 -6.07 -4.92 -0.15
C THR A 122 -6.59 -5.20 -1.55
N GLY A 123 -7.84 -4.79 -1.80
CA GLY A 123 -8.46 -4.78 -3.12
C GLY A 123 -7.85 -3.73 -4.06
N PHE A 124 -8.31 -3.76 -5.30
CA PHE A 124 -7.89 -2.77 -6.29
C PHE A 124 -8.35 -1.37 -5.86
N ASP A 125 -7.51 -0.36 -6.04
CA ASP A 125 -7.72 1.03 -5.62
C ASP A 125 -7.85 1.27 -4.10
N GLU A 126 -7.44 0.29 -3.29
CA GLU A 126 -7.34 0.43 -1.84
C GLU A 126 -5.89 0.73 -1.41
N GLN A 127 -5.56 2.02 -1.43
CA GLN A 127 -4.26 2.64 -1.18
C GLN A 127 -4.45 4.15 -0.93
N THR A 128 -3.52 4.93 -0.41
CA THR A 128 -2.20 4.67 0.18
C THR A 128 -2.35 4.26 1.64
N ALA A 129 -1.49 3.39 2.14
CA ALA A 129 -1.56 2.90 3.51
C ALA A 129 -0.51 3.53 4.44
N CYS A 130 -0.89 3.63 5.72
CA CYS A 130 -0.09 4.07 6.84
C CYS A 130 -0.10 2.95 7.90
N LEU A 131 1.08 2.59 8.38
CA LEU A 131 1.24 1.62 9.47
C LEU A 131 1.32 2.36 10.81
N VAL A 132 0.57 1.87 11.81
CA VAL A 132 0.65 2.36 13.19
C VAL A 132 0.73 1.17 14.15
N ARG A 133 1.64 1.22 15.11
CA ARG A 133 1.77 0.18 16.15
C ARG A 133 1.16 0.66 17.46
N LEU A 134 0.24 -0.13 18.01
CA LEU A 134 -0.34 0.06 19.33
C LEU A 134 0.59 -0.50 20.43
N PRO A 135 0.41 -0.12 21.72
CA PRO A 135 1.29 -0.57 22.80
C PRO A 135 1.32 -2.09 23.00
N ASP A 136 0.23 -2.78 22.64
CA ASP A 136 0.11 -4.24 22.72
C ASP A 136 0.66 -4.97 21.48
N ASN A 137 1.51 -4.29 20.71
CA ASN A 137 2.12 -4.71 19.46
C ASN A 137 1.15 -4.99 18.30
N THR A 138 -0.14 -4.65 18.44
CA THR A 138 -1.05 -4.64 17.29
C THR A 138 -0.57 -3.65 16.24
N ILE A 139 -0.51 -4.09 15.00
CA ILE A 139 -0.24 -3.22 13.85
C ILE A 139 -1.56 -2.91 13.17
N LEU A 140 -1.88 -1.62 13.03
CA LEU A 140 -2.98 -1.14 12.22
C LEU A 140 -2.45 -0.72 10.84
N LEU A 141 -3.14 -1.17 9.79
CA LEU A 141 -2.96 -0.69 8.43
C LEU A 141 -4.13 0.23 8.09
N VAL A 142 -3.91 1.54 8.17
CA VAL A 142 -4.90 2.56 7.82
C VAL A 142 -4.73 2.92 6.35
N LEU A 143 -5.78 2.83 5.55
CA LEU A 143 -5.70 2.91 4.10
C LEU A 143 -6.84 3.72 3.49
N GLY A 144 -6.59 4.33 2.33
CA GLY A 144 -7.64 4.89 1.48
C GLY A 144 -8.32 3.82 0.63
N HIS A 145 -9.61 3.97 0.33
CA HIS A 145 -10.33 3.17 -0.68
C HIS A 145 -11.07 4.10 -1.65
N LYS A 146 -11.24 3.70 -2.91
CA LYS A 146 -11.89 4.52 -3.96
C LYS A 146 -13.01 3.82 -4.72
N THR A 147 -13.34 2.59 -4.35
CA THR A 147 -14.20 1.70 -5.12
C THR A 147 -15.70 1.83 -4.80
N ASP A 148 -16.06 2.23 -3.58
CA ASP A 148 -17.43 2.21 -3.06
C ASP A 148 -17.70 3.41 -2.12
N GLY A 149 -17.80 4.61 -2.68
CA GLY A 149 -18.09 5.84 -1.93
C GLY A 149 -16.86 6.61 -1.45
N SER A 150 -15.68 5.99 -1.55
CA SER A 150 -14.38 6.54 -1.19
C SER A 150 -14.23 6.92 0.28
N GLY A 151 -13.03 6.73 0.85
CA GLY A 151 -12.80 7.08 2.24
C GLY A 151 -11.60 6.37 2.85
N GLN A 152 -11.62 6.28 4.18
CA GLN A 152 -10.59 5.62 4.95
C GLN A 152 -11.12 4.33 5.59
N ARG A 153 -10.29 3.31 5.56
CA ARG A 153 -10.50 2.03 6.22
C ARG A 153 -9.28 1.66 7.06
N PHE A 154 -9.43 0.69 7.94
CA PHE A 154 -8.29 0.04 8.57
C PHE A 154 -8.55 -1.43 8.87
N MET A 155 -7.47 -2.18 8.96
CA MET A 155 -7.42 -3.57 9.40
C MET A 155 -6.24 -3.76 10.35
N ALA A 156 -6.20 -4.90 11.05
CA ALA A 156 -5.19 -5.17 12.06
C ALA A 156 -4.36 -6.41 11.74
N SER A 157 -3.13 -6.44 12.24
CA SER A 157 -2.27 -7.61 12.34
C SER A 157 -1.78 -7.75 13.76
N PHE A 158 -1.76 -9.00 14.26
CA PHE A 158 -1.27 -9.35 15.60
C PHE A 158 0.06 -10.10 15.56
N ASP A 159 0.62 -10.33 14.38
CA ASP A 159 1.75 -11.24 14.15
C ASP A 159 2.84 -10.60 13.27
N GLU A 160 3.04 -9.28 13.43
CA GLU A 160 4.03 -8.47 12.70
C GLU A 160 3.83 -8.50 11.17
N GLY A 161 2.57 -8.43 10.73
CA GLY A 161 2.18 -8.32 9.33
C GLY A 161 2.18 -9.64 8.56
N ARG A 162 2.30 -10.79 9.24
CA ARG A 162 2.24 -12.13 8.62
C ARG A 162 0.80 -12.48 8.21
N SER A 163 -0.18 -12.09 9.01
CA SER A 163 -1.60 -12.20 8.70
C SER A 163 -2.36 -10.92 9.07
N TRP A 164 -3.52 -10.75 8.43
CA TRP A 164 -4.36 -9.56 8.56
C TRP A 164 -5.80 -9.95 8.87
N SER A 165 -6.50 -9.12 9.64
CA SER A 165 -7.90 -9.34 10.00
C SER A 165 -8.77 -9.36 8.75
N ARG A 166 -9.74 -10.29 8.71
CA ARG A 166 -10.78 -10.30 7.67
C ARG A 166 -11.80 -9.19 7.89
N THR A 167 -12.00 -8.80 9.14
CA THR A 167 -12.78 -7.61 9.50
C THR A 167 -12.02 -6.35 9.10
N VAL A 168 -12.67 -5.50 8.31
CA VAL A 168 -12.17 -4.19 7.88
C VAL A 168 -13.12 -3.13 8.41
N TYR A 169 -12.57 -2.13 9.11
CA TYR A 169 -13.35 -1.06 9.71
C TYR A 169 -13.34 0.18 8.82
N GLN A 170 -14.48 0.86 8.70
CA GLN A 170 -14.55 2.16 8.07
C GLN A 170 -14.26 3.26 9.08
N LEU A 171 -13.29 4.13 8.76
CA LEU A 171 -12.88 5.23 9.62
C LEU A 171 -13.55 6.56 9.22
N GLY A 172 -13.77 6.76 7.91
CA GLY A 172 -14.39 7.97 7.40
C GLY A 172 -14.72 7.86 5.91
N GLN A 173 -15.56 8.78 5.43
CA GLN A 173 -15.97 8.88 4.02
C GLN A 173 -15.26 10.05 3.33
N ASN A 174 -15.15 9.99 2.00
CA ASN A 174 -14.72 11.07 1.11
C ASN A 174 -13.32 11.65 1.34
N CYS A 175 -12.42 10.94 2.03
CA CYS A 175 -11.05 11.37 2.30
C CYS A 175 -10.04 10.28 1.93
N GLN A 176 -8.87 10.69 1.44
CA GLN A 176 -7.81 9.81 0.94
C GLN A 176 -6.47 10.13 1.60
N TYR A 177 -5.46 9.27 1.38
CA TYR A 177 -4.09 9.47 1.86
C TYR A 177 -4.02 9.78 3.35
N ALA A 178 -4.45 8.80 4.15
CA ALA A 178 -4.36 8.86 5.60
C ALA A 178 -2.90 8.91 6.07
N SER A 179 -2.60 9.81 6.99
CA SER A 179 -1.46 9.69 7.90
C SER A 179 -2.02 9.58 9.32
N THR A 180 -1.62 8.55 10.05
CA THR A 180 -2.15 8.28 11.39
C THR A 180 -1.02 8.20 12.40
N VAL A 181 -1.21 8.80 13.57
CA VAL A 181 -0.28 8.75 14.69
C VAL A 181 -0.99 8.28 15.96
N LEU A 182 -0.26 7.56 16.80
CA LEU A 182 -0.68 7.21 18.16
C LEU A 182 -0.26 8.33 19.11
N LEU A 183 -1.22 8.86 19.86
CA LEU A 183 -1.02 9.82 20.93
C LEU A 183 -0.99 9.12 22.29
N THR A 184 -0.59 9.86 23.31
CA THR A 184 -0.71 9.45 24.71
C THR A 184 -2.17 9.06 25.07
N GLY A 185 -2.33 8.10 25.97
CA GLY A 185 -3.64 7.59 26.37
C GLY A 185 -4.33 6.71 25.31
N ASN A 186 -3.56 6.05 24.42
CA ASN A 186 -4.05 5.12 23.41
C ASN A 186 -5.05 5.71 22.40
N ARG A 187 -4.96 7.01 22.15
CA ARG A 187 -5.77 7.73 21.17
C ARG A 187 -5.05 7.83 19.84
N LEU A 188 -5.76 7.58 18.75
CA LEU A 188 -5.24 7.74 17.39
C LEU A 188 -5.74 9.06 16.80
N VAL A 189 -4.89 9.71 16.01
CA VAL A 189 -5.29 10.84 15.16
C VAL A 189 -4.91 10.52 13.73
N SER A 190 -5.91 10.56 12.84
CA SER A 190 -5.73 10.42 11.40
C SER A 190 -5.97 11.75 10.72
N VAL A 191 -5.00 12.21 9.94
CA VAL A 191 -5.15 13.34 9.02
C VAL A 191 -5.29 12.78 7.61
N SER A 192 -6.24 13.32 6.85
CA SER A 192 -6.46 12.96 5.46
C SER A 192 -6.85 14.16 4.63
N HIS A 193 -6.77 14.03 3.31
CA HIS A 193 -7.18 15.10 2.42
C HIS A 193 -8.17 14.64 1.37
N ARG A 194 -8.91 15.62 0.86
CA ARG A 194 -9.74 15.52 -0.34
C ARG A 194 -9.58 16.79 -1.15
N ILE A 195 -9.79 16.72 -2.45
CA ILE A 195 -9.79 17.88 -3.33
C ILE A 195 -11.22 18.11 -3.78
N ILE A 196 -11.75 19.32 -3.54
CA ILE A 196 -13.06 19.76 -4.01
C ILE A 196 -12.85 21.05 -4.81
N ASP A 197 -13.24 21.05 -6.07
CA ASP A 197 -13.13 22.21 -6.98
C ASP A 197 -11.74 22.85 -6.97
N GLY A 198 -10.70 22.00 -6.97
CA GLY A 198 -9.29 22.43 -6.94
C GLY A 198 -8.76 22.81 -5.55
N VAL A 199 -9.61 22.86 -4.53
CA VAL A 199 -9.24 23.21 -3.15
C VAL A 199 -8.93 21.95 -2.34
N GLY A 200 -7.73 21.89 -1.76
CA GLY A 200 -7.33 20.84 -0.83
C GLY A 200 -7.94 21.04 0.55
N ILE A 201 -8.80 20.11 0.98
CA ILE A 201 -9.44 20.13 2.29
C ILE A 201 -8.83 19.02 3.14
N PHE A 202 -8.31 19.38 4.31
CA PHE A 202 -7.77 18.44 5.29
C PHE A 202 -8.81 18.12 6.36
N HIS A 203 -8.89 16.84 6.72
CA HIS A 203 -9.75 16.32 7.77
C HIS A 203 -8.88 15.65 8.83
N ALA A 204 -9.00 16.11 10.07
CA ALA A 204 -8.39 15.47 11.23
C ALA A 204 -9.47 14.72 12.01
N ARG A 205 -9.24 13.44 12.30
CA ARG A 205 -10.14 12.60 13.09
C ARG A 205 -9.40 11.98 14.24
N GLN A 206 -9.94 12.15 15.44
CA GLN A 206 -9.50 11.43 16.62
C GLN A 206 -10.37 10.20 16.83
N TRP A 207 -9.76 9.07 17.16
CA TRP A 207 -10.46 7.79 17.34
C TRP A 207 -9.66 6.82 18.22
N SER A 208 -10.27 5.71 18.60
CA SER A 208 -9.62 4.59 19.28
C SER A 208 -9.90 3.31 18.53
N ALA A 209 -8.92 2.41 18.46
CA ALA A 209 -9.14 1.10 17.86
C ALA A 209 -10.11 0.27 18.72
N PRO A 210 -10.97 -0.57 18.11
CA PRO A 210 -11.77 -1.52 18.86
C PRO A 210 -10.89 -2.56 19.56
N LYS A 211 -11.46 -3.31 20.51
CA LYS A 211 -10.74 -4.38 21.23
C LYS A 211 -10.29 -5.48 20.27
N LYS A 212 -9.19 -6.19 20.59
CA LYS A 212 -8.65 -7.31 19.79
C LYS A 212 -9.69 -8.38 19.42
N THR A 213 -10.62 -8.67 20.32
CA THR A 213 -11.71 -9.63 20.09
C THR A 213 -12.53 -9.27 18.86
N ALA A 214 -12.85 -7.99 18.66
CA ALA A 214 -13.66 -7.53 17.53
C ALA A 214 -12.96 -7.68 16.15
N PHE A 215 -11.63 -7.81 16.12
CA PHE A 215 -10.91 -8.20 14.88
C PHE A 215 -10.87 -9.72 14.70
N SER A 216 -10.86 -10.45 15.81
CA SER A 216 -10.69 -11.91 15.84
C SER A 216 -11.94 -12.65 15.40
N ASP A 217 -13.13 -12.09 15.63
CA ASP A 217 -14.42 -12.70 15.28
C ASP A 217 -14.54 -13.03 13.77
N GLY A 218 -13.93 -12.20 12.91
CA GLY A 218 -13.90 -12.44 11.47
C GLY A 218 -12.79 -13.39 11.02
N GLY A 219 -11.85 -13.73 11.90
CA GLY A 219 -10.64 -14.48 11.60
C GLY A 219 -9.57 -13.68 10.84
N PHE A 220 -8.46 -14.36 10.52
CA PHE A 220 -7.30 -13.78 9.85
C PHE A 220 -7.02 -14.48 8.52
N TRP A 221 -6.25 -13.83 7.66
CA TRP A 221 -5.77 -14.40 6.41
C TRP A 221 -4.33 -13.97 6.11
N THR A 222 -3.59 -14.85 5.45
CA THR A 222 -2.21 -14.59 5.03
C THR A 222 -2.19 -14.07 3.59
N PRO A 223 -1.61 -12.89 3.34
CA PRO A 223 -1.58 -12.32 2.00
C PRO A 223 -0.62 -13.10 1.11
N ARG A 224 -1.03 -13.27 -0.14
CA ARG A 224 -0.27 -13.98 -1.17
C ARG A 224 0.70 -13.02 -1.84
N PRO A 225 1.82 -13.52 -2.40
CA PRO A 225 2.68 -12.73 -3.28
C PRO A 225 1.87 -12.06 -4.38
N ALA A 226 2.27 -10.84 -4.74
CA ALA A 226 1.57 -10.03 -5.73
C ALA A 226 1.68 -10.60 -7.15
N GLU A 227 2.75 -11.35 -7.44
CA GLU A 227 3.02 -11.91 -8.76
C GLU A 227 2.98 -13.45 -8.75
N PRO A 228 2.71 -14.09 -9.91
CA PRO A 228 2.24 -13.47 -11.14
C PRO A 228 0.78 -13.03 -11.04
N LEU A 229 0.43 -11.88 -11.61
CA LEU A 229 -0.95 -11.39 -11.70
C LEU A 229 -1.79 -12.20 -12.69
N GLY A 230 -3.10 -12.29 -12.43
CA GLY A 230 -4.08 -12.84 -13.37
C GLY A 230 -3.99 -14.36 -13.59
N ILE A 231 -3.11 -15.06 -12.87
CA ILE A 231 -2.99 -16.51 -12.91
C ILE A 231 -3.80 -17.11 -11.76
N ALA A 232 -4.83 -17.89 -12.09
CA ALA A 232 -5.56 -18.68 -11.11
C ALA A 232 -4.60 -19.73 -10.53
N ARG A 233 -4.18 -19.56 -9.27
CA ARG A 233 -3.42 -20.59 -8.56
C ARG A 233 -4.41 -21.61 -8.00
N SER A 234 -4.17 -22.90 -8.27
CA SER A 234 -4.93 -24.01 -7.67
C SER A 234 -4.92 -23.84 -6.14
N ARG A 235 -6.09 -24.02 -5.52
CA ARG A 235 -6.25 -23.92 -4.06
C ARG A 235 -5.57 -25.08 -3.36
#